data_AF-A0A4Y1QAA1-F1
#
_entry.id   AF-A0A4Y1QAA1-F1
#
_cell.length_a   1.000
_cell.length_b   1.000
_cell.length_c   1.000
_cell.angle_alpha   90.00
_cell.angle_beta   90.00
_cell.angle_gamma   90.00
#
_symmetry.space_group_name_H-M   'P 1'
#
loop_
_entity.id
_entity.type
_entity.pdbx_description
1 polymer ?
#
loop_
_entity_poly.entity_id
_entity_poly.type
_entity_poly.pdbx_seq_one_letter_code
_entity_poly.pdbx_strand_id
1 'polypeptide(L)' 'TPIFLYGFPAELKAFYMQRMPKKEGDTGPVCTESCDLLMPGVGETVGGSMRIPDMQDMLAAYAKEGIDPTP' A
#
# COMPACT_ATOMS: atom_id res chain seq x y z
N THR A 1 -21.73 4.68 -10.19
CA THR A 1 -20.56 4.54 -11.08
C THR A 1 -19.44 3.82 -10.34
N PRO A 2 -18.62 2.99 -11.00
CA PRO A 2 -17.41 2.41 -10.40
C PRO A 2 -16.41 3.49 -9.97
N ILE A 3 -15.74 3.30 -8.83
CA ILE A 3 -14.78 4.25 -8.28
C ILE A 3 -13.46 3.53 -7.96
N PHE A 4 -12.35 4.08 -8.43
CA PHE A 4 -11.02 3.72 -7.94
C PHE A 4 -10.65 4.62 -6.77
N LEU A 5 -10.65 4.06 -5.56
CA LEU A 5 -10.14 4.74 -4.38
C LEU A 5 -8.67 4.34 -4.20
N TYR A 6 -7.77 5.32 -4.14
CA TYR A 6 -6.33 5.06 -4.10
C TYR A 6 -5.61 6.02 -3.15
N GLY A 7 -4.36 5.69 -2.81
CA GLY A 7 -3.53 6.52 -1.91
C GLY A 7 -3.88 6.34 -0.43
N PHE A 8 -3.99 5.09 0.01
CA PHE A 8 -4.26 4.78 1.42
C PHE A 8 -3.00 4.98 2.29
N PRO A 9 -3.13 5.39 3.56
CA PRO A 9 -2.00 5.45 4.49
C PRO A 9 -1.32 4.09 4.65
N ALA A 10 0.02 4.08 4.68
CA ALA A 10 0.82 2.86 4.75
C ALA A 10 0.57 2.06 6.03
N GLU A 11 0.23 2.72 7.13
CA GLU A 11 -0.06 2.09 8.41
C GLU A 11 -1.38 1.30 8.41
N LEU A 12 -2.24 1.50 7.40
CA LEU A 12 -3.55 0.85 7.27
C LEU A 12 -3.57 -0.25 6.20
N LYS A 13 -2.46 -0.49 5.52
CA LYS A 13 -2.34 -1.43 4.40
C LYS A 13 -1.20 -2.41 4.65
N ALA A 14 -1.12 -3.44 3.81
CA ALA A 14 -0.12 -4.50 3.97
C ALA A 14 1.32 -3.98 3.75
N PHE A 15 2.27 -4.57 4.47
CA PHE A 15 3.67 -4.12 4.47
C PHE A 15 4.38 -4.19 3.11
N TYR A 16 3.94 -5.10 2.23
CA TYR A 16 4.53 -5.28 0.91
C TYR A 16 4.14 -4.19 -0.11
N MET A 17 3.24 -3.28 0.25
CA MET A 17 2.72 -2.26 -0.67
C MET A 17 3.75 -1.14 -0.85
N GLN A 18 4.04 -0.79 -2.10
CA GLN A 18 4.97 0.30 -2.41
C GLN A 18 4.44 1.64 -1.90
N ARG A 19 5.33 2.48 -1.36
CA ARG A 19 5.00 3.83 -0.88
C ARG A 19 4.98 4.81 -2.04
N MET A 20 4.03 5.74 -2.01
CA MET A 20 3.99 6.86 -2.94
C MET A 20 5.14 7.83 -2.68
N PRO A 21 5.69 8.47 -3.73
CA PRO A 21 6.69 9.51 -3.56
C PRO A 21 6.06 10.71 -2.83
N LYS A 22 6.71 11.15 -1.74
CA LYS A 22 6.35 12.40 -1.07
C LYS A 22 6.92 13.59 -1.84
N LYS A 23 6.11 14.64 -2.00
CA LYS A 23 6.59 15.93 -2.51
C LYS A 23 7.09 16.79 -1.35
N GLU A 24 8.03 17.66 -1.66
CA GLU A 24 8.53 18.64 -0.70
C GLU A 24 7.36 19.52 -0.22
N GLY A 25 7.15 19.58 1.09
CA GLY A 25 6.01 20.28 1.70
C GLY A 25 4.80 19.41 2.06
N ASP A 26 4.78 18.12 1.71
CA ASP A 26 3.69 17.21 2.10
C ASP A 26 3.72 16.91 3.62
N THR A 27 2.74 17.46 4.34
CA THR A 27 2.53 17.22 5.78
C THR A 27 1.63 16.00 6.07
N GLY A 28 1.05 15.41 5.02
CA GLY A 28 0.15 14.27 5.12
C GLY A 28 0.84 12.94 5.48
N PRO A 29 0.05 11.90 5.79
CA PRO A 29 0.57 10.56 6.04
C PRO A 29 1.31 10.01 4.81
N VAL A 30 2.18 9.03 5.03
CA VAL A 30 2.84 8.33 3.91
C VAL A 30 1.81 7.40 3.29
N CYS A 31 1.41 7.68 2.05
CA CYS A 31 0.45 6.84 1.34
C CYS A 31 1.12 5.71 0.55
N THR A 32 0.38 4.65 0.25
CA THR A 32 0.78 3.53 -0.61
C THR A 32 0.19 3.66 -2.00
N GLU A 33 0.91 3.11 -2.99
CA GLU A 33 0.45 2.91 -4.36
C GLU A 33 -0.54 1.73 -4.45
N SER A 34 -1.62 1.85 -3.67
CA SER A 34 -2.72 0.90 -3.55
C SER A 34 -4.00 1.48 -4.15
N CYS A 35 -4.85 0.62 -4.71
CA CYS A 35 -6.09 0.99 -5.36
C CYS A 35 -7.17 -0.07 -5.10
N ASP A 36 -8.33 0.38 -4.63
CA ASP A 36 -9.49 -0.45 -4.39
C ASP A 36 -10.61 -0.03 -5.37
N LEU A 37 -11.23 -1.00 -6.06
CA LEU A 37 -12.36 -0.80 -6.97
C LEU A 37 -13.67 -0.97 -6.21
N LEU A 38 -14.37 0.15 -6.04
CA LEU A 38 -15.67 0.20 -5.39
C LEU A 38 -16.79 0.18 -6.44
N MET A 39 -17.69 -0.79 -6.32
CA MET A 39 -18.88 -0.95 -7.16
C MET A 39 -20.14 -0.53 -6.39
N PRO A 40 -21.07 0.22 -7.02
CA PRO A 40 -22.32 0.62 -6.38
C PRO A 40 -23.13 -0.57 -5.87
N GLY A 41 -23.62 -0.47 -4.63
CA GLY A 41 -24.47 -1.50 -3.99
C GLY A 41 -23.72 -2.68 -3.37
N VAL A 42 -22.42 -2.86 -3.67
CA VAL A 42 -21.60 -3.96 -3.14
C VAL A 42 -20.44 -3.44 -2.29
N GLY A 43 -19.86 -2.30 -2.64
CA GLY A 43 -18.63 -1.80 -2.00
C GLY A 43 -17.39 -2.29 -2.74
N GLU A 44 -16.35 -2.68 -2.01
CA GLU A 44 -15.09 -3.16 -2.61
C GLU A 44 -15.28 -4.50 -3.32
N THR A 45 -14.77 -4.58 -4.54
CA THR A 45 -14.77 -5.82 -5.34
C THR A 45 -13.38 -6.27 -5.75
N VAL A 46 -12.42 -5.35 -5.84
CA VAL A 46 -11.02 -5.63 -6.18
C VAL A 46 -10.12 -4.73 -5.35
N GLY A 47 -9.09 -5.30 -4.74
CA GLY A 47 -8.03 -4.57 -4.06
C GLY A 47 -6.67 -4.91 -4.68
N GLY A 48 -5.90 -3.89 -5.02
CA GLY A 48 -4.61 -4.03 -5.70
C GLY A 48 -3.58 -3.03 -5.20
N SER A 49 -2.30 -3.31 -5.45
CA SER A 49 -1.22 -2.37 -5.21
C SER A 49 -0.01 -2.67 -6.08
N MET A 50 0.82 -1.66 -6.25
CA MET A 50 2.23 -1.87 -6.57
C MET A 50 2.92 -2.54 -5.39
N ARG A 51 3.94 -3.34 -5.69
CA ARG A 51 4.71 -4.12 -4.71
C ARG A 51 6.09 -3.50 -4.60
N ILE A 52 6.68 -3.50 -3.41
CA ILE A 52 8.05 -3.03 -3.22
C ILE A 52 8.97 -3.85 -4.14
N PRO A 53 9.67 -3.20 -5.09
CA PRO A 53 10.49 -3.91 -6.06
C PRO A 53 11.90 -4.22 -5.53
N ASP A 54 12.38 -3.46 -4.55
CA ASP A 54 13.71 -3.61 -3.97
C ASP A 54 13.71 -4.69 -2.86
N MET A 55 14.69 -5.58 -2.93
CA MET A 55 14.81 -6.70 -1.99
C MET A 55 15.19 -6.22 -0.58
N GLN A 56 16.04 -5.20 -0.45
CA GLN A 56 16.46 -4.70 0.86
C GLN A 56 15.29 -4.04 1.58
N ASP A 57 14.51 -3.23 0.85
CA ASP A 57 13.29 -2.61 1.38
C ASP A 57 12.26 -3.67 1.80
N MET A 58 12.10 -4.74 1.03
CA MET A 58 11.24 -5.87 1.40
C MET A 58 11.70 -6.56 2.68
N LEU A 59 12.99 -6.87 2.82
CA LEU A 59 13.54 -7.48 4.03
C LEU A 59 13.42 -6.55 5.25
N ALA A 60 13.61 -5.25 5.05
CA ALA A 60 13.38 -4.25 6.10
C ALA A 60 11.90 -4.21 6.52
N ALA A 61 10.97 -4.35 5.57
CA ALA A 61 9.55 -4.44 5.87
C ALA A 61 9.19 -5.73 6.63
N TYR A 62 9.74 -6.90 6.25
CA TYR A 62 9.61 -8.14 7.01
C TYR A 62 10.10 -7.99 8.45
N ALA A 63 11.31 -7.43 8.64
CA ALA A 63 11.88 -7.20 9.96
C ALA A 63 11.03 -6.24 10.80
N LYS A 64 10.48 -5.18 10.19
CA LYS A 64 9.62 -4.21 10.86
C LYS A 64 8.33 -4.85 11.39
N GLU A 65 7.73 -5.75 10.62
CA GLU A 65 6.51 -6.47 11.02
C GLU A 65 6.80 -7.71 11.88
N GLY A 66 8.07 -8.03 12.13
CA GLY A 66 8.49 -9.18 12.95
C GLY A 66 8.25 -10.53 12.29
N ILE A 67 8.28 -10.58 10.96
CA ILE A 67 8.04 -11.79 10.16
C ILE A 67 9.38 -12.36 9.70
N ASP A 68 9.58 -13.67 9.91
CA ASP A 68 10.76 -14.39 9.41
C ASP A 68 10.72 -14.50 7.87
N PRO A 69 11.73 -14.00 7.15
CA PRO A 69 11.77 -14.06 5.69
C PRO A 69 12.21 -15.44 5.14
N THR A 70 12.52 -16.41 5.99
CA THR A 70 12.90 -17.76 5.54
C THR A 70 11.68 -18.57 5.05
N PRO A 71 11.81 -19.38 3.98
CA PRO A 71 10.71 -20.17 3.41
C PRO A 71 10.18 -21.30 4.30
#